data_AF-A0A358E350-F1
#
_entry.id   AF-A0A358E350-F1
#
_cell.length_a   1.000
_cell.length_b   1.000
_cell.length_c   1.000
_cell.angle_alpha   90.00
_cell.angle_beta   90.00
_cell.angle_gamma   90.00
#
_symmetry.space_group_name_H-M   'P 1'
#
loop_
_entity.id
_entity.type
_entity.pdbx_description
1 polymer ?
#
loop_
_entity_poly.entity_id
_entity_poly.type
_entity_poly.pdbx_seq_one_letter_code
_entity_poly.pdbx_strand_id
1 'polypeptide(L)'
;MSSLPQFVSLKNSQVSLTFDCTGRMPKVIYYGATLSEATTPEMLSVLNTRQEAKCAPVIEPPVTLVPTHGEGWTGQPGLEISGDADQWSAGFSLVNINQDGQSVSFIAEDAHRGMRLIT
;
A
#
# COMPACT_ATOMS: atom_id res chain seq x y z
N MET A 1 8.43 9.50 -13.37
CA MET A 1 7.38 9.72 -12.36
C MET A 1 6.27 8.72 -12.63
N SER A 2 5.87 7.93 -11.65
CA SER A 2 4.73 7.02 -11.78
C SER A 2 3.48 7.84 -12.14
N SER A 3 2.71 7.42 -13.14
CA SER A 3 1.45 8.06 -13.56
C SER A 3 0.27 7.69 -12.66
N LEU A 4 0.48 6.81 -11.66
CA LEU A 4 -0.57 6.35 -10.76
C LEU A 4 -0.97 7.45 -9.77
N PRO A 5 -2.25 7.51 -9.36
CA PRO A 5 -2.68 8.42 -8.31
C PRO A 5 -1.91 8.14 -7.02
N GLN A 6 -1.47 9.20 -6.34
CA GLN A 6 -0.71 9.08 -5.10
C GLN A 6 -1.55 8.54 -3.94
N PHE A 7 -2.83 8.91 -3.91
CA PHE A 7 -3.79 8.47 -2.91
C PHE A 7 -5.07 8.01 -3.58
N VAL A 8 -5.67 6.96 -3.02
CA VAL A 8 -6.98 6.45 -3.44
C VAL A 8 -7.88 6.36 -2.22
N SER A 9 -9.10 6.85 -2.34
CA SER A 9 -10.08 6.80 -1.24
C SER A 9 -11.38 6.15 -1.67
N LEU A 10 -11.87 5.26 -0.83
CA LEU A 10 -13.25 4.78 -0.84
C LEU A 10 -14.01 5.50 0.26
N LYS A 11 -15.25 5.89 -0.02
CA LYS A 11 -16.11 6.56 0.97
C LYS A 11 -17.54 6.08 0.86
N ASN A 12 -18.19 5.96 2.01
CA ASN A 12 -19.63 5.84 2.12
C ASN A 12 -20.17 6.91 3.11
N SER A 13 -21.43 6.79 3.52
CA SER A 13 -22.08 7.77 4.41
C SER A 13 -21.53 7.81 5.84
N GLN A 14 -20.70 6.84 6.24
CA GLN A 14 -20.18 6.72 7.60
C GLN A 14 -18.65 6.71 7.68
N VAL A 15 -18.00 6.19 6.64
CA VAL A 15 -16.58 5.84 6.68
C VAL A 15 -15.85 6.29 5.42
N SER A 16 -14.60 6.72 5.60
CA SER A 16 -13.58 6.83 4.56
C SER A 16 -12.45 5.85 4.81
N LEU A 17 -11.98 5.21 3.74
CA LEU A 17 -10.81 4.34 3.70
C LEU A 17 -9.86 4.92 2.64
N THR A 18 -8.67 5.33 3.07
CA THR A 18 -7.67 5.94 2.17
C THR A 18 -6.38 5.13 2.15
N PHE A 19 -5.89 4.90 0.93
CA PHE A 19 -4.64 4.20 0.64
C PHE A 19 -3.60 5.19 0.12
N ASP A 20 -2.36 5.07 0.61
CA ASP A 20 -1.17 5.66 0.01
C ASP A 20 -0.59 4.70 -1.02
N CYS A 21 -0.40 5.18 -2.25
CA CYS A 21 0.08 4.44 -3.40
C CYS A 21 1.43 4.97 -3.92
N THR A 22 2.14 5.78 -3.12
CA THR A 22 3.46 6.34 -3.47
C THR A 22 4.61 5.35 -3.30
N GLY A 23 4.40 4.30 -2.48
CA GLY A 23 5.33 3.20 -2.26
C GLY A 23 5.28 2.11 -3.34
N ARG A 24 5.93 0.97 -3.06
CA ARG A 24 5.88 -0.21 -3.96
C ARG A 24 4.54 -0.90 -3.94
N MET A 25 3.87 -0.94 -2.79
CA MET A 25 2.53 -1.50 -2.63
C MET A 25 1.65 -0.51 -1.87
N PRO A 26 0.34 -0.50 -2.11
CA PRO A 26 -0.58 0.35 -1.38
C PRO A 26 -0.58 0.02 0.10
N LYS A 27 -0.68 1.04 0.95
CA LYS A 27 -0.90 0.89 2.40
C LYS A 27 -2.07 1.73 2.84
N VAL A 28 -2.82 1.25 3.84
CA VAL A 28 -3.90 2.04 4.45
C VAL A 28 -3.29 3.14 5.31
N ILE A 29 -3.72 4.38 5.11
CA ILE A 29 -3.30 5.54 5.93
C ILE A 29 -4.44 6.10 6.77
N TYR A 30 -5.70 5.80 6.41
CA TYR A 30 -6.87 6.25 7.13
C TYR A 30 -8.00 5.25 7.00
N TYR A 31 -8.62 4.92 8.13
CA TYR A 31 -9.90 4.22 8.19
C TYR A 31 -10.70 4.79 9.36
N GLY A 32 -11.77 5.51 9.05
CA GLY A 32 -12.50 6.26 10.07
C GLY A 32 -13.66 7.06 9.49
N ALA A 33 -14.13 8.05 10.23
CA ALA A 33 -15.24 8.92 9.81
C ALA A 33 -15.06 9.49 8.40
N THR A 34 -16.15 9.71 7.69
CA THR A 34 -16.10 10.27 6.33
C THR A 34 -15.30 11.57 6.30
N LEU A 35 -14.21 11.59 5.54
CA LEU A 35 -13.40 12.78 5.32
C LEU A 35 -14.17 13.80 4.48
N SER A 36 -13.88 15.07 4.69
CA SER A 36 -14.51 16.18 3.95
C SER A 36 -14.19 16.10 2.45
N GLU A 37 -15.13 16.53 1.60
CA GLU A 37 -14.86 16.73 0.16
C GLU A 37 -13.75 17.77 -0.09
N ALA A 38 -13.42 18.60 0.90
CA ALA A 38 -12.32 19.56 0.83
C ALA A 38 -10.94 18.94 1.16
N THR A 39 -10.85 17.64 1.47
CA THR A 39 -9.59 16.96 1.75
C THR A 39 -8.71 16.90 0.49
N THR A 40 -7.48 17.41 0.60
CA THR A 40 -6.53 17.44 -0.52
C THR A 40 -5.42 16.37 -0.36
N PRO A 41 -4.71 16.01 -1.45
CA PRO A 41 -3.56 15.11 -1.38
C PRO A 41 -2.44 15.60 -0.43
N GLU A 42 -2.25 16.91 -0.29
CA GLU A 42 -1.28 17.48 0.63
C GLU A 42 -1.68 17.23 2.08
N MET A 43 -2.97 17.35 2.40
CA MET A 43 -3.50 17.01 3.74
C MET A 43 -3.30 15.52 4.04
N LEU A 44 -3.53 14.65 3.06
CA LEU A 44 -3.28 13.20 3.18
C LEU A 44 -1.80 12.88 3.34
N SER A 45 -0.92 13.64 2.68
CA SER A 45 0.54 13.51 2.86
C SER A 45 0.97 13.88 4.28
N VAL A 46 0.40 14.96 4.84
CA VAL A 46 0.62 15.34 6.24
C VAL A 46 0.07 14.27 7.19
N LEU A 47 -1.13 13.75 6.93
CA LEU A 47 -1.72 12.66 7.71
C LEU A 47 -0.85 11.38 7.70
N ASN A 48 -0.24 11.06 6.56
CA ASN A 48 0.67 9.93 6.38
C ASN A 48 2.05 10.17 7.02
N THR A 49 2.31 11.36 7.56
CA THR A 49 3.56 11.65 8.25
C THR A 49 3.58 10.94 9.59
N ARG A 50 4.52 10.01 9.73
CA ARG A 50 4.74 9.25 10.95
C ARG A 50 5.30 10.14 12.06
N GLN A 51 4.85 9.91 13.29
CA GLN A 51 5.52 10.42 14.49
C GLN A 51 6.55 9.39 14.97
N GLU A 52 7.81 9.81 15.12
CA GLU A 52 8.89 8.90 15.47
C GLU A 52 8.99 8.66 16.99
N ALA A 53 8.85 7.40 17.40
CA ALA A 53 9.21 7.00 18.75
C ALA A 53 10.75 6.94 18.91
N LYS A 54 11.23 7.15 20.14
CA LYS A 54 12.67 7.00 20.45
C LYS A 54 13.14 5.58 20.10
N CYS A 55 14.32 5.48 19.49
CA CYS A 55 14.94 4.22 19.07
C CYS A 55 14.18 3.44 17.99
N ALA A 56 13.20 4.04 17.31
CA ALA A 56 12.61 3.43 16.13
C ALA A 56 13.55 3.50 14.92
N PRO A 57 13.40 2.60 13.92
CA PRO A 57 14.09 2.73 12.64
C PRO A 57 13.77 4.08 11.97
N VAL A 58 14.77 4.64 11.28
CA VAL A 58 14.58 5.86 10.46
C VAL A 58 13.60 5.61 9.32
N ILE A 59 13.60 4.39 8.76
CA ILE A 59 12.64 3.95 7.74
C ILE A 59 11.98 2.68 8.26
N GLU A 60 10.72 2.75 8.65
CA GLU A 60 9.94 1.56 9.01
C GLU A 60 9.41 0.87 7.75
N PRO A 61 9.48 -0.47 7.68
CA PRO A 61 8.80 -1.23 6.64
C PRO A 61 7.31 -0.89 6.64
N PRO A 62 6.72 -0.56 5.48
CA PRO A 62 5.30 -0.23 5.41
C PRO A 62 4.43 -1.46 5.69
N VAL A 63 3.32 -1.27 6.40
CA VAL A 63 2.24 -2.26 6.50
C VAL A 63 1.36 -2.12 5.26
N THR A 64 1.80 -2.71 4.16
CA THR A 64 1.07 -2.70 2.88
C THR A 64 -0.11 -3.67 2.92
N LEU A 65 -0.93 -3.69 1.85
CA LEU A 65 -2.06 -4.64 1.76
C LEU A 65 -1.60 -6.11 1.78
N VAL A 66 -0.41 -6.37 1.24
CA VAL A 66 0.23 -7.70 1.27
C VAL A 66 1.70 -7.48 1.64
N PRO A 67 2.03 -7.35 2.93
CA PRO A 67 3.40 -7.15 3.38
C PRO A 67 4.26 -8.38 3.06
N THR A 68 5.46 -8.14 2.54
CA THR A 68 6.41 -9.20 2.20
C THR A 68 7.76 -8.99 2.87
N HIS A 69 8.53 -10.06 3.08
CA HIS A 69 9.91 -9.92 3.56
C HIS A 69 10.79 -9.13 2.57
N GLY A 70 10.45 -9.14 1.27
CA GLY A 70 11.06 -8.30 0.25
C GLY A 70 10.88 -6.79 0.49
N GLU A 71 9.95 -6.39 1.35
CA GLU A 71 9.73 -5.01 1.82
C GLU A 71 10.41 -4.70 3.15
N GLY A 72 11.19 -5.65 3.70
CA GLY A 72 11.79 -5.53 5.01
C GLY A 72 10.81 -5.81 6.15
N TRP A 73 9.58 -6.24 5.85
CA TRP A 73 8.61 -6.65 6.87
C TRP A 73 9.14 -7.85 7.64
N THR A 74 9.29 -7.70 8.95
CA THR A 74 9.83 -8.74 9.84
C THR A 74 8.76 -9.54 10.57
N GLY A 75 7.48 -9.15 10.45
CA GLY A 75 6.35 -9.90 10.98
C GLY A 75 5.90 -11.03 10.06
N GLN A 76 4.71 -11.59 10.33
CA GLN A 76 4.08 -12.57 9.45
C GLN A 76 3.78 -11.93 8.08
N PRO A 77 4.26 -12.50 6.95
CA PRO A 77 3.98 -11.97 5.64
C PRO A 77 2.50 -12.18 5.25
N GLY A 78 1.96 -11.29 4.42
CA GLY A 78 0.61 -11.40 3.88
C GLY A 78 0.48 -12.45 2.77
N LEU A 79 1.60 -12.92 2.22
CA LEU A 79 1.67 -13.97 1.20
C LEU A 79 2.93 -14.80 1.41
N GLU A 80 2.76 -16.12 1.49
CA GLU A 80 3.84 -17.09 1.47
C GLU A 80 3.73 -17.95 0.20
N ILE A 81 4.84 -18.07 -0.52
CA ILE A 81 4.92 -18.81 -1.78
C ILE A 81 6.27 -19.50 -1.89
N SER A 82 6.26 -20.73 -2.41
CA SER A 82 7.47 -21.50 -2.72
C SER A 82 7.86 -21.34 -4.18
N GLY A 83 9.11 -21.67 -4.52
CA GLY A 83 9.61 -21.71 -5.89
C GLY A 83 10.84 -22.61 -6.00
N ASP A 84 11.26 -22.90 -7.23
CA ASP A 84 12.31 -23.89 -7.51
C ASP A 84 13.74 -23.30 -7.55
N ALA A 85 13.86 -21.99 -7.27
CA ALA A 85 15.11 -21.22 -7.36
C ALA A 85 15.31 -20.34 -6.12
N ASP A 86 16.36 -19.51 -6.11
CA ASP A 86 16.64 -18.53 -5.06
C ASP A 86 15.63 -17.37 -5.09
N GLN A 87 14.45 -17.64 -4.53
CA GLN A 87 13.28 -16.77 -4.52
C GLN A 87 12.77 -16.60 -3.08
N TRP A 88 13.67 -16.16 -2.20
CA TRP A 88 13.46 -16.08 -0.74
C TRP A 88 12.28 -15.16 -0.31
N SER A 89 11.81 -14.26 -1.18
CA SER A 89 10.60 -13.48 -0.93
C SER A 89 9.90 -13.05 -2.23
N ALA A 90 8.64 -12.66 -2.12
CA ALA A 90 7.93 -11.94 -3.17
C ALA A 90 8.27 -10.44 -3.09
N GLY A 91 8.42 -9.79 -4.24
CA GLY A 91 8.75 -8.37 -4.34
C GLY A 91 7.88 -7.64 -5.35
N PHE A 92 6.63 -7.37 -4.97
CA PHE A 92 5.68 -6.71 -5.86
C PHE A 92 5.97 -5.20 -6.01
N SER A 93 5.69 -4.67 -7.20
CA SER A 93 5.63 -3.23 -7.48
C SER A 93 4.30 -2.91 -8.13
N LEU A 94 3.58 -1.91 -7.61
CA LEU A 94 2.30 -1.46 -8.10
C LEU A 94 2.45 -0.91 -9.52
N VAL A 95 1.69 -1.48 -10.46
CA VAL A 95 1.74 -1.11 -11.89
C VAL A 95 0.44 -0.50 -12.38
N ASN A 96 -0.69 -0.80 -11.74
CA ASN A 96 -1.98 -0.24 -12.13
C ASN A 96 -2.95 -0.15 -10.95
N ILE A 97 -3.89 0.80 -11.05
CA ILE A 97 -4.97 1.01 -10.08
C ILE A 97 -6.27 1.20 -10.87
N ASN A 98 -7.25 0.32 -10.65
CA ASN A 98 -8.57 0.47 -11.23
C ASN A 98 -9.57 0.76 -10.12
N GLN A 99 -10.27 1.88 -10.20
CA GLN A 99 -11.33 2.23 -9.27
C GLN A 99 -12.66 2.28 -10.03
N ASP A 100 -13.66 1.57 -9.51
CA ASP A 100 -15.03 1.56 -10.05
C ASP A 100 -16.03 1.74 -8.90
N GLY A 101 -16.65 2.92 -8.86
CA GLY A 101 -17.57 3.30 -7.78
C GLY A 101 -16.94 3.16 -6.38
N GLN A 102 -17.43 2.18 -5.62
CA GLN A 102 -16.98 1.87 -4.26
C GLN A 102 -16.00 0.69 -4.18
N SER A 103 -15.45 0.26 -5.32
CA SER A 103 -14.42 -0.78 -5.39
C SER A 103 -13.13 -0.20 -5.96
N VAL A 104 -12.00 -0.72 -5.48
CA VAL A 104 -10.68 -0.47 -6.06
C VAL A 104 -9.94 -1.80 -6.13
N SER A 105 -9.25 -2.04 -7.25
CA SER A 105 -8.29 -3.12 -7.40
C SER A 105 -6.90 -2.54 -7.66
N PHE A 106 -5.92 -3.01 -6.90
CA PHE A 106 -4.53 -2.68 -7.08
C PHE A 106 -3.83 -3.85 -7.76
N ILE A 107 -3.13 -3.57 -8.87
CA ILE A 107 -2.44 -4.58 -9.65
C ILE A 107 -0.94 -4.33 -9.50
N ALA A 108 -0.24 -5.34 -9.00
CA ALA A 108 1.19 -5.28 -8.76
C ALA A 108 1.92 -6.47 -9.38
N GLU A 109 3.18 -6.29 -9.75
CA GLU A 109 3.98 -7.30 -10.43
C GLU A 109 5.29 -7.56 -9.70
N ASP A 110 5.65 -8.85 -9.62
CA ASP A 110 6.99 -9.30 -9.26
C ASP A 110 7.66 -9.82 -10.54
N ALA A 111 8.47 -8.97 -11.16
CA ALA A 111 9.12 -9.27 -12.43
C ALA A 111 10.18 -10.39 -12.30
N HIS A 112 10.78 -10.57 -11.12
CA HIS A 112 11.79 -11.61 -10.89
C HIS A 112 11.16 -13.00 -10.84
N ARG A 113 9.92 -13.09 -10.36
CA ARG A 113 9.17 -14.35 -10.25
C ARG A 113 8.10 -14.52 -11.32
N GLY A 114 7.89 -13.51 -12.18
CA GLY A 114 6.89 -13.55 -13.25
C GLY A 114 5.46 -13.59 -12.73
N MET A 115 5.19 -12.98 -11.57
CA MET A 115 3.89 -13.04 -10.91
C MET A 115 3.15 -11.71 -10.96
N ARG A 116 1.82 -11.80 -10.92
CA ARG A 116 0.93 -10.66 -10.78
C ARG A 116 0.01 -10.88 -9.58
N LEU A 117 -0.07 -9.87 -8.73
CA LEU A 117 -0.93 -9.80 -7.57
C LEU A 117 -2.05 -8.79 -7.84
N ILE A 118 -3.28 -9.16 -7.49
CA ILE A 118 -4.46 -8.30 -7.56
C ILE A 118 -5.09 -8.28 -6.17
N THR A 119 -5.19 -7.10 -5.57
CA THR A 119 -5.77 -6.88 -4.23
C THR A 119 -6.90 -5.87 -4.28
#